data_AF-A0A7C9TX93-F1
#
_entry.id   AF-A0A7C9TX93-F1
#
_cell.length_a   1.000
_cell.length_b   1.000
_cell.length_c   1.000
_cell.angle_alpha   90.00
_cell.angle_beta   90.00
_cell.angle_gamma   90.00
#
_symmetry.space_group_name_H-M   'P 1'
#
loop_
_entity.id
_entity.type
_entity.pdbx_description
1 polymer ?
#
loop_
_entity_poly.entity_id
_entity_poly.type
_entity_poly.pdbx_seq_one_letter_code
_entity_poly.pdbx_strand_id
1 'polypeptide(L)'
;MNQFCTAKDTVLSRISAIVDSLMQKEYLFRERLEKNEIMQVFSNSLEKISPEELVFLDDGELTARIDRVMVREAVAGTLNELTPEQMEIFDAAVEGR
;
A
#
# COMPACT_ATOMS: atom_id res chain seq x y z
N MET A 1 12.60 19.43 -21.16
CA MET A 1 12.39 18.78 -19.84
C MET A 1 10.94 19.02 -19.46
N ASN A 2 10.14 17.99 -19.10
CA ASN A 2 9.02 18.04 -18.13
C ASN A 2 7.88 17.01 -18.28
N GLN A 3 7.87 16.12 -19.28
CA GLN A 3 6.72 15.21 -19.44
C GLN A 3 6.66 14.06 -18.40
N PHE A 4 7.80 13.66 -17.81
CA PHE A 4 7.88 12.58 -16.82
C PHE A 4 7.52 12.99 -15.39
N CYS A 5 7.76 14.26 -14.99
CA CYS A 5 7.34 14.74 -13.67
C CYS A 5 5.81 14.78 -13.55
N THR A 6 5.10 15.17 -14.61
CA THR A 6 3.64 15.38 -14.53
C THR A 6 2.86 14.09 -14.33
N ALA A 7 3.25 12.96 -14.94
CA ALA A 7 2.53 11.70 -14.77
C ALA A 7 2.70 11.12 -13.37
N LYS A 8 3.94 11.09 -12.86
CA LYS A 8 4.24 10.62 -11.50
C LYS A 8 3.53 11.46 -10.44
N ASP A 9 3.59 12.78 -10.55
CA ASP A 9 2.95 13.69 -9.59
C ASP A 9 1.41 13.55 -9.61
N THR A 10 0.83 13.36 -10.80
CA THR A 10 -0.62 13.12 -10.96
C THR A 10 -1.03 11.82 -10.30
N VAL A 11 -0.30 10.73 -10.55
CA VAL A 11 -0.59 9.42 -9.96
C VAL A 11 -0.40 9.46 -8.45
N LEU A 12 0.67 10.07 -7.94
CA LEU A 12 0.90 10.21 -6.49
C LEU A 12 -0.20 11.03 -5.80
N SER A 13 -0.70 12.08 -6.45
CA SER A 13 -1.81 12.87 -5.92
C SER A 13 -3.10 12.04 -5.83
N ARG A 14 -3.40 11.23 -6.85
CA ARG A 14 -4.53 10.30 -6.85
C ARG A 14 -4.38 9.24 -5.75
N ILE A 15 -3.19 8.63 -5.65
CA ILE A 15 -2.88 7.63 -4.61
C ILE A 15 -3.08 8.24 -3.22
N SER A 16 -2.58 9.45 -2.97
CA SER A 16 -2.72 10.13 -1.68
C SER A 16 -4.17 10.30 -1.25
N ALA A 17 -5.04 10.72 -2.19
CA ALA A 17 -6.48 10.87 -1.93
C ALA A 17 -7.17 9.53 -1.63
N ILE A 18 -6.77 8.46 -2.32
CA ILE A 18 -7.30 7.11 -2.07
C ILE A 18 -6.83 6.60 -0.71
N VAL A 19 -5.54 6.78 -0.37
CA VAL A 19 -4.97 6.41 0.93
C VAL A 19 -5.72 7.12 2.06
N ASP A 20 -5.98 8.43 1.93
CA ASP A 20 -6.79 9.17 2.89
C ASP A 20 -8.19 8.58 3.06
N SER A 21 -8.86 8.25 1.94
CA SER A 21 -10.20 7.65 1.94
C SER A 21 -10.21 6.29 2.63
N LEU A 22 -9.21 5.44 2.36
CA LEU A 22 -9.10 4.11 2.95
C LEU A 22 -8.77 4.18 4.44
N MET A 23 -7.83 5.03 4.88
CA MET A 23 -7.52 5.24 6.29
C MET A 23 -8.71 5.80 7.09
N GLN A 24 -9.56 6.62 6.46
CA GLN A 24 -10.78 7.11 7.08
C GLN A 24 -11.86 6.04 7.24
N LYS A 25 -11.92 5.06 6.34
CA LYS A 25 -12.95 4.00 6.34
C LYS A 25 -12.55 2.80 7.18
N GLU A 26 -11.29 2.39 7.11
CA GLU A 26 -10.81 1.14 7.71
C GLU A 26 -10.02 1.43 9.00
N TYR A 27 -10.52 0.90 10.12
CA TYR A 27 -9.85 1.04 11.41
C TYR A 27 -8.44 0.44 11.39
N LEU A 28 -8.27 -0.74 10.78
CA LEU A 28 -6.98 -1.43 10.65
C LEU A 28 -5.90 -0.50 10.07
N PHE A 29 -6.22 0.22 9.00
CA PHE A 29 -5.24 1.11 8.36
C PHE A 29 -4.88 2.29 9.24
N ARG A 30 -5.85 2.88 9.94
CA ARG A 30 -5.58 4.00 10.85
C ARG A 30 -4.75 3.59 12.07
N GLU A 31 -4.92 2.36 12.53
CA GLU A 31 -4.21 1.84 13.69
C GLU A 31 -2.79 1.38 13.32
N ARG A 32 -2.63 0.75 12.15
CA ARG A 32 -1.39 0.03 11.80
C ARG A 32 -0.47 0.73 10.82
N LEU A 33 -0.95 1.76 10.12
CA LEU A 33 -0.20 2.40 9.04
C LEU A 33 0.05 3.88 9.31
N GLU A 34 1.27 4.32 9.00
CA GLU A 34 1.62 5.73 8.93
C GLU A 34 1.55 6.22 7.49
N LYS A 35 0.75 7.28 7.24
CA LYS A 35 0.47 7.76 5.88
C LYS A 35 1.75 8.10 5.11
N ASN A 36 2.70 8.74 5.76
CA ASN A 36 3.95 9.14 5.11
C ASN A 36 4.79 7.93 4.66
N GLU A 37 4.83 6.87 5.46
CA GLU A 37 5.54 5.64 5.15
C GLU A 37 4.87 4.92 3.97
N ILE A 38 3.54 4.82 4.00
CA ILE A 38 2.77 4.25 2.89
C ILE A 38 2.95 5.05 1.59
N MET A 39 2.96 6.38 1.65
CA MET A 39 3.23 7.22 0.48
C MET A 39 4.66 7.03 -0.05
N GLN A 40 5.64 6.76 0.82
CA GLN A 40 6.99 6.40 0.39
C GLN A 40 7.02 5.03 -0.30
N VAL A 41 6.31 4.02 0.20
CA VAL A 41 6.17 2.71 -0.46
C VAL A 41 5.63 2.87 -1.89
N PHE A 42 4.59 3.69 -2.06
CA PHE A 42 4.04 3.98 -3.39
C PHE A 42 5.02 4.77 -4.27
N SER A 43 5.66 5.82 -3.73
CA SER A 43 6.66 6.60 -4.47
C SER A 43 7.81 5.73 -4.99
N ASN A 44 8.32 4.81 -4.16
CA ASN A 44 9.38 3.87 -4.52
C ASN A 44 8.89 2.83 -5.54
N SER A 45 7.63 2.41 -5.46
CA SER A 45 7.03 1.49 -6.43
C SER A 45 6.93 2.12 -7.82
N LEU A 46 6.63 3.42 -7.90
CA LEU A 46 6.60 4.19 -9.15
C LEU A 46 7.99 4.46 -9.76
N GLU A 47 9.09 4.10 -9.09
CA GLU A 47 10.42 4.08 -9.71
C GLU A 47 10.63 2.81 -10.56
N LYS A 48 9.84 1.77 -10.29
CA LYS A 48 9.93 0.45 -10.94
C LYS A 48 8.80 0.20 -11.93
N ILE A 49 7.71 0.96 -11.85
CA ILE A 49 6.51 0.85 -12.66
C ILE A 49 6.33 2.15 -13.42
N SER A 50 5.92 2.08 -14.69
CA SER A 50 5.62 3.26 -15.52
C SER A 50 4.39 3.98 -14.94
N PRO A 51 4.52 5.23 -14.45
CA PRO A 51 3.37 5.99 -13.96
C PRO A 51 2.32 6.23 -15.04
N GLU A 52 2.73 6.27 -16.31
CA GLU A 52 1.87 6.47 -17.47
C GLU A 52 0.78 5.38 -17.57
N GLU A 53 1.11 4.12 -17.25
CA GLU A 53 0.14 3.02 -17.24
C GLU A 53 -0.92 3.21 -16.15
N LEU A 54 -0.56 3.84 -15.04
CA LEU A 54 -1.45 4.07 -13.90
C LEU A 54 -2.34 5.29 -14.08
N VAL A 55 -1.95 6.25 -14.93
CA VAL A 55 -2.78 7.42 -15.26
C VAL A 55 -4.11 6.98 -15.90
N PHE A 56 -4.11 5.92 -16.70
CA PHE A 56 -5.28 5.44 -17.43
C PHE A 56 -6.16 4.47 -16.64
N LEU A 57 -5.71 3.99 -15.47
CA LEU A 57 -6.53 3.16 -14.61
C LEU A 57 -7.70 3.97 -14.06
N ASP A 58 -8.89 3.37 -14.06
CA ASP A 58 -10.03 3.95 -13.36
C ASP A 58 -9.81 3.96 -11.85
N ASP A 59 -10.56 4.81 -11.16
CA ASP A 59 -10.42 4.99 -9.72
C ASP A 59 -10.72 3.71 -8.93
N GLY A 60 -11.61 2.84 -9.41
CA GLY A 60 -11.95 1.57 -8.76
C GLY A 60 -10.81 0.58 -8.83
N GLU A 61 -10.23 0.39 -10.01
CA GLU A 61 -9.06 -0.48 -10.18
C GLU A 61 -7.84 0.05 -9.41
N LEU A 62 -7.57 1.36 -9.50
CA LEU A 62 -6.48 1.97 -8.75
C LEU A 62 -6.68 1.81 -7.24
N THR A 63 -7.91 2.01 -6.76
CA THR A 63 -8.26 1.81 -5.34
C THR A 63 -8.02 0.37 -4.89
N ALA A 64 -8.46 -0.61 -5.67
CA ALA A 64 -8.27 -2.02 -5.34
C ALA A 64 -6.78 -2.41 -5.26
N ARG A 65 -5.94 -1.82 -6.12
CA ARG A 65 -4.48 -2.06 -6.07
C ARG A 65 -3.84 -1.41 -4.83
N ILE A 66 -4.22 -0.18 -4.51
CA ILE A 66 -3.74 0.54 -3.32
C ILE A 66 -4.15 -0.19 -2.04
N ASP A 67 -5.41 -0.62 -1.95
CA ASP A 67 -5.95 -1.37 -0.82
C ASP A 67 -5.15 -2.65 -0.54
N ARG A 68 -4.85 -3.46 -1.58
CA ARG A 68 -4.02 -4.67 -1.43
C ARG A 68 -2.64 -4.39 -0.88
N VAL A 69 -2.01 -3.30 -1.30
CA VAL A 69 -0.69 -2.89 -0.78
C VAL A 69 -0.83 -2.47 0.68
N MET A 70 -1.82 -1.65 1.03
CA MET A 70 -2.05 -1.22 2.41
C MET A 70 -2.34 -2.39 3.35
N VAL A 71 -3.15 -3.36 2.93
CA VAL A 71 -3.40 -4.60 3.70
C VAL A 71 -2.08 -5.35 3.95
N ARG A 72 -1.25 -5.52 2.91
CA ARG A 72 0.04 -6.21 3.05
C ARG A 72 0.94 -5.51 4.06
N GLU A 73 1.09 -4.19 3.98
CA GLU A 73 1.95 -3.44 4.90
C GLU A 73 1.39 -3.48 6.34
N ALA A 74 0.07 -3.41 6.52
CA ALA A 74 -0.56 -3.48 7.85
C ALA A 74 -0.38 -4.86 8.51
N VAL A 75 -0.52 -5.92 7.72
CA VAL A 75 -0.29 -7.30 8.18
C VAL A 75 1.18 -7.52 8.46
N ALA A 76 2.09 -7.05 7.60
CA ALA A 76 3.54 -7.18 7.83
C ALA A 76 3.99 -6.50 9.13
N GLY A 77 3.46 -5.31 9.42
CA GLY A 77 3.68 -4.63 10.71
C GLY A 77 3.21 -5.49 11.90
N THR A 78 2.06 -6.14 11.78
CA THR A 78 1.53 -7.05 12.81
C THR A 78 2.42 -8.29 13.00
N LEU A 79 2.92 -8.85 11.90
CA LEU A 79 3.83 -10.00 11.94
C LEU A 79 5.16 -9.65 12.63
N ASN A 80 5.66 -8.43 12.44
CA ASN A 80 6.88 -7.95 13.10
C ASN A 80 6.76 -7.81 14.63
N GLU A 81 5.53 -7.76 15.18
CA GLU A 81 5.28 -7.69 16.62
C GLU A 81 5.21 -9.07 17.29
N LEU A 82 5.18 -10.16 16.51
CA LEU A 82 5.10 -11.51 17.04
C LEU A 82 6.42 -11.94 17.66
N THR A 83 6.34 -12.66 18.79
CA THR A 83 7.51 -13.37 19.32
C THR A 83 7.90 -14.52 18.38
N PRO A 84 9.13 -15.05 18.46
CA PRO A 84 9.54 -16.20 17.66
C PRO A 84 8.58 -17.40 17.79
N GLU A 85 8.10 -17.66 19.01
CA GLU A 85 7.14 -18.74 19.30
C GLU A 85 5.77 -18.50 18.63
N GLN A 86 5.31 -17.25 18.59
CA GLN A 86 4.06 -16.88 17.92
C GLN A 86 4.19 -16.94 16.39
N MET A 87 5.36 -16.58 15.86
CA MET A 87 5.65 -16.71 14.43
C MET A 87 5.64 -18.17 13.99
N GLU A 88 6.26 -19.08 14.76
CA GLU A 88 6.20 -20.53 14.47
C GLU A 88 4.76 -21.07 14.43
N ILE A 89 3.88 -20.59 15.32
CA ILE A 89 2.46 -20.98 15.32
C ILE A 89 1.75 -20.43 14.08
N PHE A 90 2.02 -19.18 13.71
CA PHE A 90 1.46 -18.57 12.51
C PHE A 90 1.91 -19.33 11.26
N ASP A 91 3.21 -19.58 11.10
CA ASP A 91 3.81 -20.32 9.99
C ASP A 91 3.19 -21.71 9.88
N ALA A 92 3.08 -22.44 10.99
CA ALA A 92 2.45 -23.76 11.01
C ALA A 92 0.97 -23.73 10.59
N ALA A 93 0.23 -22.66 10.91
CA ALA A 93 -1.17 -22.50 10.54
C ALA A 93 -1.35 -22.13 9.07
N VAL A 94 -0.47 -21.31 8.48
CA VAL A 94 -0.54 -20.90 7.07
C VAL A 94 0.08 -21.91 6.11
N GLU A 95 1.06 -22.71 6.56
CA GLU A 95 1.60 -23.83 5.78
C GLU A 95 0.58 -24.96 5.56
N GLY A 96 -0.49 -24.99 6.35
CA GLY A 96 -1.67 -25.82 6.09
C GLY A 96 -1.37 -27.33 6.05
N ARG A 97 -0.92 -27.90 7.18
CA ARG A 97 -1.06 -29.35 7.39
C ARG A 97 -2.53 -29.77 7.52
#